data_AF-A0A8I1B7K2-F1
#
_entry.id   AF-A0A8I1B7K2-F1
#
_cell.length_a   1.000
_cell.length_b   1.000
_cell.length_c   1.000
_cell.angle_alpha   90.00
_cell.angle_beta   90.00
_cell.angle_gamma   90.00
#
_symmetry.space_group_name_H-M   'P 1'
#
loop_
_entity.id
_entity.type
_entity.pdbx_description
1 polymer ?
#
loop_
_entity_poly.entity_id
_entity_poly.type
_entity_poly.pdbx_seq_one_letter_code
_entity_poly.pdbx_strand_id
1 'polypeptide(L)'
;GKTYPVDDKMLNYTLVQPVGVCALVSPWNVPFMTATWKVAPCLALGNTAVLKMSELSPLTADRLGELALEAGIPPGVLNVVQGYGATAGDALVRHHDVRAVSFTGGTATGRNIMKNAGLKKYSMELGGKSPVLIFEDADIERALDAALFTIFSINGERCTAG
;
A
#
# COMPACT_ATOMS: atom_id res chain seq x y z
N GLY A 1 -1.58 -4.95 -23.94
CA GLY A 1 -1.70 -5.91 -22.82
C GLY A 1 -1.02 -7.21 -23.20
N LYS A 2 -1.40 -8.33 -22.57
CA LYS A 2 -1.00 -9.68 -22.97
C LYS A 2 -2.15 -10.36 -23.71
N THR A 3 -1.88 -11.02 -24.82
CA THR A 3 -2.87 -11.77 -25.60
C THR A 3 -2.35 -13.17 -25.84
N TYR A 4 -3.26 -14.11 -26.04
CA TYR A 4 -2.92 -15.43 -26.55
C TYR A 4 -3.16 -15.46 -28.06
N PRO A 5 -2.36 -16.23 -28.82
CA PRO A 5 -2.66 -16.50 -30.22
C PRO A 5 -4.09 -17.04 -30.37
N VAL A 6 -4.83 -16.51 -31.33
CA VAL A 6 -6.17 -16.97 -31.73
C VAL A 6 -6.16 -17.22 -33.24
N ASP A 7 -7.22 -17.81 -33.78
CA ASP A 7 -7.34 -18.01 -35.23
C ASP A 7 -7.47 -16.68 -35.99
N ASP A 8 -7.33 -16.72 -37.32
CA ASP A 8 -7.37 -15.53 -38.18
C ASP A 8 -8.78 -14.94 -38.35
N LYS A 9 -9.73 -15.32 -37.50
CA LYS A 9 -11.13 -14.86 -37.56
C LYS A 9 -11.42 -13.70 -36.63
N MET A 10 -10.54 -13.41 -35.66
CA MET A 10 -10.75 -12.35 -34.68
C MET A 10 -9.46 -11.59 -34.36
N LEU A 11 -9.58 -10.27 -34.21
CA LEU A 11 -8.53 -9.45 -33.60
C LEU A 11 -8.63 -9.53 -32.07
N ASN A 12 -7.63 -10.14 -31.43
CA ASN A 12 -7.55 -10.22 -29.98
C ASN A 12 -6.53 -9.21 -29.42
N TYR A 13 -6.98 -8.31 -28.55
CA TYR A 13 -6.12 -7.36 -27.83
C TYR A 13 -6.62 -7.16 -26.40
N THR A 14 -5.71 -6.80 -25.48
CA THR A 14 -6.06 -6.50 -24.09
C THR A 14 -5.56 -5.12 -23.67
N LEU A 15 -6.40 -4.44 -22.91
CA LEU A 15 -6.10 -3.14 -22.31
C LEU A 15 -5.90 -3.29 -20.81
N VAL A 16 -4.99 -2.49 -20.26
CA VAL A 16 -4.87 -2.29 -18.82
C VAL A 16 -5.53 -0.95 -18.54
N GLN A 17 -6.69 -0.99 -17.88
CA GLN A 17 -7.47 0.20 -17.55
C GLN A 17 -7.44 0.44 -16.05
N PRO A 18 -7.53 1.72 -15.61
CA PRO A 18 -7.66 2.03 -14.20
C PRO A 18 -8.88 1.35 -13.60
N VAL A 19 -8.77 0.95 -12.34
CA VAL A 19 -9.87 0.35 -11.58
C VAL A 19 -10.87 1.41 -11.09
N GLY A 20 -10.46 2.68 -11.02
CA GLY A 20 -11.27 3.80 -10.54
C GLY A 20 -10.74 4.36 -9.22
N VAL A 21 -11.64 4.67 -8.29
CA VAL A 21 -11.26 5.23 -6.97
C VAL A 21 -10.66 4.14 -6.08
N CYS A 22 -9.47 4.41 -5.55
CA CYS A 22 -8.74 3.52 -4.65
C CYS A 22 -8.68 4.08 -3.23
N ALA A 23 -9.00 3.25 -2.24
CA ALA A 23 -8.71 3.53 -0.84
C ALA A 23 -7.29 3.08 -0.50
N LEU A 24 -6.43 4.02 -0.08
CA LEU A 24 -5.05 3.76 0.31
C LEU A 24 -4.95 3.99 1.81
N VAL A 25 -4.70 2.93 2.59
CA VAL A 25 -4.61 3.02 4.06
C VAL A 25 -3.26 2.51 4.52
N SER A 26 -2.48 3.38 5.17
CA SER A 26 -1.05 3.13 5.50
C SER A 26 -0.74 3.27 6.99
N PRO A 27 0.32 2.59 7.48
CA PRO A 27 0.73 2.55 8.88
C PRO A 27 1.55 3.78 9.26
N TRP A 28 2.11 3.75 10.47
CA TRP A 28 2.87 4.86 11.07
C TRP A 28 4.39 4.70 11.08
N ASN A 29 4.90 3.49 10.92
CA ASN A 29 6.32 3.18 11.13
C ASN A 29 7.26 3.81 10.08
N VAL A 30 6.76 4.02 8.86
CA VAL A 30 7.51 4.62 7.74
C VAL A 30 6.54 5.44 6.87
N PRO A 31 6.04 6.57 7.39
CA PRO A 31 4.79 7.18 6.90
C PRO A 31 4.92 7.76 5.49
N PHE A 32 5.96 8.54 5.21
CA PHE A 32 6.16 9.13 3.88
C PHE A 32 6.46 8.06 2.82
N MET A 33 7.29 7.07 3.17
CA MET A 33 7.63 5.96 2.28
C MET A 33 6.40 5.13 1.93
N THR A 34 5.58 4.73 2.91
CA THR A 34 4.37 3.93 2.65
C THR A 34 3.26 4.73 1.97
N ALA A 35 3.17 6.04 2.18
CA ALA A 35 2.29 6.91 1.41
C ALA A 35 2.67 6.90 -0.08
N THR A 36 3.94 7.16 -0.40
CA THR A 36 4.42 7.21 -1.78
C THR A 36 4.34 5.85 -2.48
N TRP A 37 4.65 4.75 -1.78
CA TRP A 37 4.50 3.38 -2.31
C TRP A 37 3.08 3.03 -2.73
N LYS A 38 2.06 3.65 -2.13
CA LYS A 38 0.66 3.45 -2.52
C LYS A 38 0.22 4.45 -3.60
N VAL A 39 0.53 5.73 -3.40
CA VAL A 39 0.05 6.80 -4.30
C VAL A 39 0.69 6.69 -5.68
N ALA A 40 2.01 6.50 -5.77
CA ALA A 40 2.72 6.51 -7.04
C ALA A 40 2.20 5.45 -8.04
N PRO A 41 2.13 4.14 -7.71
CA PRO A 41 1.59 3.16 -8.65
C PRO A 41 0.08 3.32 -8.89
N CYS A 42 -0.68 3.83 -7.91
CA CYS A 42 -2.11 4.11 -8.07
C CYS A 42 -2.34 5.14 -9.19
N LEU A 43 -1.69 6.31 -9.09
CA LEU A 43 -1.83 7.39 -10.05
C LEU A 43 -1.17 7.06 -11.39
N ALA A 44 -0.02 6.37 -11.40
CA ALA A 44 0.66 5.97 -12.63
C ALA A 44 -0.21 5.06 -13.53
N LEU A 45 -1.11 4.27 -12.92
CA LEU A 45 -2.07 3.43 -13.64
C LEU A 45 -3.38 4.17 -14.00
N GLY A 46 -3.45 5.48 -13.79
CA GLY A 46 -4.60 6.33 -14.11
C GLY A 46 -5.75 6.26 -13.11
N ASN A 47 -5.53 5.74 -11.90
CA ASN A 47 -6.54 5.73 -10.85
C ASN A 47 -6.59 7.06 -10.11
N THR A 48 -7.65 7.27 -9.34
CA THR A 48 -7.71 8.31 -8.32
C THR A 48 -7.66 7.70 -6.93
N ALA A 49 -7.21 8.46 -5.94
CA ALA A 49 -6.92 7.96 -4.62
C ALA A 49 -7.57 8.78 -3.51
N VAL A 50 -8.01 8.07 -2.48
CA VAL A 50 -8.23 8.62 -1.15
C VAL A 50 -7.22 7.96 -0.21
N LEU A 51 -6.24 8.74 0.26
CA LEU A 51 -5.17 8.31 1.16
C LEU A 51 -5.54 8.64 2.61
N LYS A 52 -5.53 7.62 3.47
CA LYS A 52 -5.62 7.76 4.92
C LYS A 52 -4.36 7.20 5.56
N MET A 53 -3.58 8.07 6.21
CA MET A 53 -2.45 7.64 7.03
C MET A 53 -2.87 7.30 8.46
N SER A 54 -2.02 6.55 9.17
CA SER A 54 -2.15 6.40 10.62
C SER A 54 -2.24 7.76 11.31
N GLU A 55 -3.17 7.85 12.25
CA GLU A 55 -3.36 8.98 13.17
C GLU A 55 -2.10 9.29 14.00
N LEU A 56 -1.19 8.32 14.15
CA LEU A 56 0.07 8.49 14.88
C LEU A 56 1.14 9.27 14.10
N SER A 57 1.01 9.36 12.78
CA SER A 57 2.03 9.99 11.93
C SER A 57 1.45 10.62 10.64
N PRO A 58 0.46 11.53 10.74
CA PRO A 58 -0.31 12.01 9.58
C PRO A 58 0.41 13.06 8.73
N LEU A 59 1.31 13.83 9.33
CA LEU A 59 1.76 15.13 8.79
C LEU A 59 2.55 15.03 7.49
N THR A 60 3.34 13.98 7.30
CA THR A 60 4.17 13.85 6.09
C THR A 60 3.34 13.50 4.85
N ALA A 61 2.20 12.81 5.00
CA ALA A 61 1.29 12.58 3.89
C ALA A 61 0.41 13.79 3.59
N ASP A 62 0.12 14.62 4.59
CA ASP A 62 -0.52 15.91 4.38
C ASP A 62 0.35 16.78 3.47
N ARG A 63 1.64 16.88 3.79
CA ARG A 63 2.63 17.57 2.95
C ARG A 63 2.74 16.96 1.55
N LEU A 64 2.62 15.63 1.41
CA LEU A 64 2.57 14.99 0.09
C LEU A 64 1.36 15.46 -0.75
N GLY A 65 0.20 15.65 -0.12
CA GLY A 65 -0.98 16.20 -0.78
C GLY A 65 -0.77 17.61 -1.30
N GLU A 66 -0.17 18.49 -0.49
CA GLU A 66 0.19 19.85 -0.89
C GLU A 66 1.17 19.86 -2.07
N LEU A 67 2.22 19.04 -1.99
CA LEU A 67 3.22 18.90 -3.05
C LEU A 67 2.61 18.34 -4.34
N ALA A 68 1.62 17.46 -4.26
CA ALA A 68 0.92 16.96 -5.44
C ALA A 68 0.16 18.08 -6.16
N LEU A 69 -0.48 18.99 -5.42
CA LEU A 69 -1.14 20.17 -5.99
C LEU A 69 -0.11 21.12 -6.62
N GLU A 70 1.00 21.39 -5.93
CA GLU A 70 2.10 22.21 -6.45
C GLU A 70 2.69 21.63 -7.74
N ALA A 71 2.79 20.30 -7.83
CA ALA A 71 3.26 19.59 -9.02
C ALA A 71 2.23 19.56 -10.18
N GLY A 72 1.02 20.10 -9.98
CA GLY A 72 -0.02 20.17 -11.01
C GLY A 72 -0.88 18.91 -11.14
N ILE A 73 -0.90 18.03 -10.13
CA ILE A 73 -1.88 16.94 -10.09
C ILE A 73 -3.29 17.56 -10.01
N PRO A 74 -4.23 17.20 -10.90
CA PRO A 74 -5.55 17.82 -10.90
C PRO A 74 -6.27 17.64 -9.56
N PRO A 75 -7.00 18.66 -9.07
CA PRO A 75 -7.79 18.56 -7.85
C PRO A 75 -8.72 17.35 -7.86
N GLY A 76 -8.76 16.60 -6.76
CA GLY A 76 -9.57 15.40 -6.61
C GLY A 76 -8.93 14.10 -7.11
N VAL A 77 -7.80 14.15 -7.82
CA VAL A 77 -7.06 12.93 -8.23
C VAL A 77 -6.39 12.26 -7.02
N LEU A 78 -5.80 13.04 -6.12
CA LEU A 78 -5.32 12.61 -4.82
C LEU A 78 -6.04 13.39 -3.73
N ASN A 79 -6.72 12.69 -2.84
CA ASN A 79 -7.38 13.26 -1.67
C ASN A 79 -6.70 12.67 -0.42
N VAL A 80 -6.22 13.50 0.48
CA VAL A 80 -5.65 13.06 1.76
C VAL A 80 -6.68 13.32 2.85
N VAL A 81 -7.02 12.28 3.61
CA VAL A 81 -8.00 12.37 4.71
C VAL A 81 -7.37 11.91 6.01
N GLN A 82 -7.64 12.66 7.07
CA GLN A 82 -7.16 12.35 8.41
C GLN A 82 -8.26 11.68 9.24
N GLY A 83 -7.86 10.97 10.29
CA GLY A 83 -8.77 10.38 11.27
C GLY A 83 -8.32 9.02 11.75
N TYR A 84 -9.16 8.39 12.57
CA TYR A 84 -8.86 7.09 13.19
C TYR A 84 -9.23 5.92 12.25
N GLY A 85 -8.60 4.77 12.49
CA GLY A 85 -8.91 3.54 11.75
C GLY A 85 -10.39 3.11 11.87
N ALA A 86 -10.96 3.20 13.07
CA ALA A 86 -12.33 2.79 13.35
C ALA A 86 -13.41 3.71 12.75
N THR A 87 -13.06 4.93 12.35
CA THR A 87 -14.00 5.90 11.77
C THR A 87 -13.67 6.18 10.32
N ALA A 88 -12.68 7.04 10.05
CA ALA A 88 -12.27 7.40 8.69
C ALA A 88 -11.81 6.18 7.88
N GLY A 89 -11.05 5.27 8.49
CA GLY A 89 -10.59 4.05 7.84
C GLY A 89 -11.72 3.09 7.45
N ASP A 90 -12.58 2.72 8.41
CA ASP A 90 -13.71 1.80 8.18
C ASP A 90 -14.70 2.37 7.14
N ALA A 91 -15.06 3.65 7.27
CA ALA A 91 -15.95 4.32 6.32
C ALA A 91 -15.37 4.30 4.90
N LEU A 92 -14.08 4.60 4.76
CA LEU A 92 -13.40 4.63 3.47
C LEU A 92 -13.38 3.24 2.81
N VAL A 93 -12.96 2.19 3.52
CA VAL A 93 -12.83 0.85 2.91
C VAL A 93 -14.18 0.22 2.57
N ARG A 94 -15.26 0.60 3.27
CA ARG A 94 -16.63 0.13 3.03
C ARG A 94 -17.37 0.92 1.97
N HIS A 95 -16.86 2.08 1.55
CA HIS A 95 -17.56 2.95 0.62
C HIS A 95 -17.84 2.25 -0.71
N HIS A 96 -19.09 2.32 -1.19
CA HIS A 96 -19.53 1.60 -2.39
C HIS A 96 -18.76 2.01 -3.66
N ASP A 97 -18.44 3.29 -3.80
CA ASP A 97 -17.67 3.81 -4.95
C ASP A 97 -16.17 3.48 -4.94
N VAL A 98 -15.63 2.99 -3.82
CA VAL A 98 -14.23 2.53 -3.77
C VAL A 98 -14.12 1.19 -4.49
N ARG A 99 -13.26 1.11 -5.51
CA ARG A 99 -13.11 -0.07 -6.38
C ARG A 99 -11.96 -0.99 -5.96
N ALA A 100 -10.98 -0.44 -5.25
CA ALA A 100 -9.85 -1.21 -4.72
C ALA A 100 -9.40 -0.65 -3.36
N VAL A 101 -8.90 -1.54 -2.50
CA VAL A 101 -8.33 -1.20 -1.19
C VAL A 101 -6.88 -1.68 -1.14
N SER A 102 -5.95 -0.76 -0.87
CA SER A 102 -4.56 -1.07 -0.55
C SER A 102 -4.31 -0.75 0.92
N PHE A 103 -4.16 -1.79 1.74
CA PHE A 103 -3.95 -1.66 3.18
C PHE A 103 -2.57 -2.17 3.57
N THR A 104 -1.91 -1.42 4.45
CA THR A 104 -0.70 -1.88 5.14
C THR A 104 -0.90 -1.72 6.65
N GLY A 105 -0.69 -2.80 7.42
CA GLY A 105 -0.86 -2.77 8.88
C GLY A 105 -1.05 -4.15 9.51
N GLY A 106 -1.72 -4.20 10.66
CA GLY A 106 -1.89 -5.44 11.42
C GLY A 106 -2.81 -6.46 10.73
N THR A 107 -2.47 -7.75 10.85
CA THR A 107 -3.22 -8.87 10.25
C THR A 107 -4.68 -8.95 10.73
N ALA A 108 -4.95 -8.64 12.00
CA ALA A 108 -6.30 -8.59 12.55
C ALA A 108 -7.16 -7.53 11.85
N THR A 109 -6.60 -6.32 11.65
CA THR A 109 -7.26 -5.23 10.92
C THR A 109 -7.47 -5.59 9.45
N GLY A 110 -6.46 -6.15 8.78
CA GLY A 110 -6.59 -6.60 7.39
C GLY A 110 -7.72 -7.62 7.20
N ARG A 111 -7.86 -8.58 8.12
CA ARG A 111 -8.97 -9.54 8.14
C ARG A 111 -10.33 -8.85 8.33
N ASN A 112 -10.41 -7.87 9.23
CA ASN A 112 -11.64 -7.10 9.45
C ASN A 112 -12.04 -6.31 8.20
N ILE A 113 -11.07 -5.66 7.54
CA ILE A 113 -11.30 -4.94 6.28
C ILE A 113 -11.88 -5.89 5.22
N MET A 114 -11.24 -7.03 4.97
CA MET A 114 -11.73 -8.00 3.97
C MET A 114 -13.13 -8.52 4.29
N LYS A 115 -13.44 -8.72 5.58
CA LYS A 115 -14.78 -9.16 6.00
C LYS A 115 -15.87 -8.11 5.74
N ASN A 116 -15.57 -6.83 5.97
CA ASN A 116 -16.58 -5.78 5.99
C ASN A 116 -16.67 -4.98 4.67
N ALA A 117 -15.61 -4.95 3.87
CA ALA A 117 -15.52 -4.14 2.65
C ALA A 117 -16.14 -4.82 1.40
N GLY A 118 -16.51 -6.10 1.46
CA GLY A 118 -17.22 -6.81 0.40
C GLY A 118 -16.33 -7.24 -0.78
N LEU A 119 -16.90 -7.36 -1.98
CA LEU A 119 -16.17 -7.81 -3.17
C LEU A 119 -15.46 -6.62 -3.85
N LYS A 120 -14.22 -6.36 -3.45
CA LYS A 120 -13.32 -5.36 -4.05
C LYS A 120 -11.98 -6.01 -4.40
N LYS A 121 -11.13 -5.27 -5.14
CA LYS A 121 -9.72 -5.66 -5.29
C LYS A 121 -8.97 -5.29 -4.01
N TYR A 122 -8.12 -6.19 -3.52
CA TYR A 122 -7.35 -5.99 -2.30
C TYR A 122 -5.85 -6.14 -2.55
N SER A 123 -5.07 -5.24 -1.96
CA SER A 123 -3.62 -5.36 -1.78
C SER A 123 -3.35 -5.24 -0.30
N MET A 124 -2.77 -6.27 0.32
CA MET A 124 -2.63 -6.39 1.77
C MET A 124 -1.17 -6.64 2.13
N GLU A 125 -0.52 -5.64 2.70
CA GLU A 125 0.83 -5.76 3.27
C GLU A 125 0.72 -5.85 4.78
N LEU A 126 0.93 -7.03 5.34
CA LEU A 126 0.66 -7.31 6.75
C LEU A 126 1.95 -7.58 7.54
N GLY A 127 1.80 -7.84 8.83
CA GLY A 127 2.94 -8.21 9.68
C GLY A 127 3.55 -9.55 9.28
N GLY A 128 4.85 -9.69 9.50
CA GLY A 128 5.62 -10.91 9.28
C GLY A 128 6.35 -11.37 10.54
N LYS A 129 6.92 -12.57 10.43
CA LYS A 129 7.93 -13.10 11.35
C LYS A 129 9.03 -13.70 10.49
N SER A 130 9.76 -12.84 9.79
CA SER A 130 10.74 -13.24 8.80
C SER A 130 11.88 -13.99 9.47
N PRO A 131 12.29 -15.17 8.98
CA PRO A 131 13.49 -15.84 9.48
C PRO A 131 14.75 -15.29 8.80
N VAL A 132 15.84 -15.18 9.55
CA VAL A 132 17.20 -15.08 9.01
C VAL A 132 17.88 -16.45 9.17
N LEU A 133 18.34 -17.02 8.06
CA LEU A 133 19.01 -18.32 8.00
C LEU A 133 20.49 -18.12 7.68
N ILE A 134 21.37 -18.54 8.58
CA ILE A 134 22.82 -18.45 8.42
C ILE A 134 23.34 -19.87 8.22
N PHE A 135 23.89 -20.13 7.03
CA PHE A 135 24.46 -21.42 6.65
C PHE A 135 25.93 -21.50 7.06
N GLU A 136 26.48 -22.73 7.08
CA GLU A 136 27.86 -22.99 7.53
C GLU A 136 28.93 -22.27 6.68
N ASP A 137 28.64 -22.03 5.41
CA ASP A 137 29.51 -21.36 4.44
C ASP A 137 29.31 -19.84 4.36
N ALA A 138 28.53 -19.25 5.27
CA ALA A 138 28.28 -17.82 5.30
C ALA A 138 29.49 -17.01 5.77
N ASP A 139 29.67 -15.81 5.21
CA ASP A 139 30.52 -14.78 5.79
C ASP A 139 29.89 -14.30 7.10
N ILE A 140 30.43 -14.76 8.24
CA ILE A 140 29.84 -14.58 9.56
C ILE A 140 29.74 -13.11 9.98
N GLU A 141 30.75 -12.30 9.65
CA GLU A 141 30.75 -10.87 10.01
C GLU A 141 29.63 -10.13 9.26
N ARG A 142 29.49 -10.39 7.95
CA ARG A 142 28.37 -9.81 7.18
C ARG A 142 27.01 -10.34 7.61
N ALA A 143 26.92 -11.63 7.96
CA ALA A 143 25.68 -12.23 8.43
C ALA A 143 25.23 -11.62 9.77
N LEU A 144 26.17 -11.39 10.68
CA LEU A 144 25.94 -10.72 11.96
C LEU A 144 25.40 -9.29 11.75
N ASP A 145 26.09 -8.49 10.94
CA ASP A 145 25.68 -7.11 10.65
C ASP A 145 24.27 -7.06 10.03
N ALA A 146 24.00 -7.94 9.07
CA ALA A 146 22.70 -8.03 8.42
C ALA A 146 21.60 -8.40 9.43
N ALA A 147 21.81 -9.45 10.23
CA ALA A 147 20.84 -9.92 11.21
C ALA A 147 20.52 -8.85 12.27
N LEU A 148 21.54 -8.14 12.77
CA LEU A 148 21.35 -7.05 13.73
C LEU A 148 20.58 -5.88 13.11
N PHE A 149 20.94 -5.48 11.88
CA PHE A 149 20.26 -4.38 11.20
C PHE A 149 18.80 -4.72 10.88
N THR A 150 18.50 -5.92 10.38
CA THR A 150 17.15 -6.29 9.94
C THR A 150 16.18 -6.36 11.11
N ILE A 151 16.62 -6.81 12.29
CA ILE A 151 15.77 -6.90 13.48
C ILE A 151 15.66 -5.60 14.27
N PHE A 152 16.74 -4.81 14.40
CA PHE A 152 16.76 -3.61 15.25
C PHE A 152 16.57 -2.28 14.51
N SER A 153 16.66 -2.25 13.17
CA SER A 153 16.38 -1.02 12.42
C SER A 153 14.94 -0.55 12.65
N ILE A 154 14.75 0.78 12.67
CA ILE A 154 13.43 1.39 12.93
C ILE A 154 12.84 0.89 14.26
N ASN A 155 13.68 0.72 15.28
CA ASN A 155 13.30 0.21 16.60
C ASN A 155 12.56 -1.16 16.55
N GLY A 156 12.81 -1.96 15.51
CA GLY A 156 12.10 -3.22 15.28
C GLY A 156 10.67 -3.06 14.76
N GLU A 157 10.23 -1.82 14.50
CA GLU A 157 8.89 -1.48 13.98
C GLU A 157 8.84 -1.67 12.46
N ARG A 158 9.29 -2.83 11.98
CA ARG A 158 9.37 -3.19 10.55
C ARG A 158 8.63 -4.50 10.32
N CYS A 159 7.68 -4.52 9.38
CA CYS A 159 6.87 -5.71 9.09
C CYS A 159 7.71 -6.92 8.63
N THR A 160 8.86 -6.66 8.03
CA THR A 160 9.80 -7.67 7.53
C THR A 160 10.95 -7.97 8.48
N ALA A 161 10.93 -7.43 9.72
CA ALA A 161 11.98 -7.67 10.70
C ALA A 161 12.17 -9.17 10.96
N GLY A 162 13.43 -9.59 11.00
CA GLY A 162 13.87 -10.98 11.08
C GLY A 162 15.36 -11.07 11.32
#